data_AF-A0A8S9JKG9-F1
#
_entry.id   AF-A0A8S9JKG9-F1
#
_cell.length_a   1.000
_cell.length_b   1.000
_cell.length_c   1.000
_cell.angle_alpha   90.00
_cell.angle_beta   90.00
_cell.angle_gamma   90.00
#
_symmetry.space_group_name_H-M   'P 1'
#
loop_
_entity.id
_entity.type
_entity.pdbx_description
1 polymer ?
#
loop_
_entity_poly.entity_id
_entity_poly.type
_entity_poly.pdbx_seq_one_letter_code
_entity_poly.pdbx_strand_id
1 'polypeptide(L)'
;MISSHSYWFSSVVTLYFFFLVFLVLHTLASPIHHYCCHDHRAALLEFKHEFRVNESNSGPYLSSWNNNRDCCVWEGVTCDAKSGKVISLYLNDIPLNNSLKPNSSLFKLQHLRNLTLIACYLYGEIPSSIGNLTQLEFLYLDSNNFKGYIPASFANFTKLSLLDLSNNQFTGEFPLVLLNLTTSLFSLDISSNLFKSKLSPDMSRFRSLEYFNVGGNSFFGPFPTSLFMIPPLTRVDLWGNNFKGPVEFKNISSSSKLQILYLDHNNFTGPIPKSISNFPYLYRLDLSDNNLIGPIPRSLSKLVNLDSLDLSHNNFIEPIPIFISKLVMACADVDTFSQLLQPF
;
A
#
# COMPACT_ATOMS: atom_id res chain seq x y z
N MET A 1 -15.37 -3.76 -78.24
CA MET A 1 -14.92 -3.13 -76.97
C MET A 1 -15.98 -3.43 -75.92
N ILE A 2 -15.57 -3.70 -74.68
CA ILE A 2 -16.34 -4.13 -73.50
C ILE A 2 -16.45 -5.66 -73.34
N SER A 3 -15.49 -6.26 -72.63
CA SER A 3 -15.64 -7.53 -71.88
C SER A 3 -14.39 -7.82 -71.04
N SER A 4 -14.04 -6.94 -70.10
CA SER A 4 -12.99 -7.25 -69.10
C SER A 4 -13.25 -6.71 -67.70
N HIS A 5 -14.34 -5.97 -67.47
CA HIS A 5 -14.63 -5.36 -66.17
C HIS A 5 -15.46 -6.21 -65.20
N SER A 6 -16.03 -7.35 -65.62
CA SER A 6 -16.88 -8.16 -64.71
C SER A 6 -16.10 -9.12 -63.80
N TYR A 7 -14.91 -9.59 -64.21
CA TYR A 7 -14.16 -10.58 -63.44
C TYR A 7 -13.47 -9.98 -62.21
N TRP A 8 -12.97 -8.76 -62.28
CA TRP A 8 -12.33 -8.08 -61.14
C TRP A 8 -13.32 -7.69 -60.04
N PHE A 9 -14.55 -7.34 -60.41
CA PHE A 9 -15.59 -6.98 -59.43
C PHE A 9 -16.04 -8.20 -58.62
N SER A 10 -16.12 -9.38 -59.26
CA SER A 10 -16.51 -10.62 -58.58
C SER A 10 -15.47 -11.09 -57.56
N SER A 11 -14.17 -10.89 -57.81
CA SER A 11 -13.09 -11.33 -56.92
C SER A 11 -12.96 -10.46 -55.67
N VAL A 12 -13.21 -9.15 -55.82
CA VAL A 12 -13.16 -8.21 -54.69
C VAL A 12 -14.36 -8.42 -53.75
N VAL A 13 -15.55 -8.69 -54.31
CA VAL A 13 -16.76 -8.97 -53.52
C VAL A 13 -16.63 -10.26 -52.72
N THR A 14 -16.03 -11.32 -53.28
CA THR A 14 -15.81 -12.57 -52.54
C THR A 14 -14.78 -12.41 -51.43
N LEU A 15 -13.69 -11.68 -51.66
CA LEU A 15 -12.69 -11.40 -50.60
C LEU A 15 -13.29 -10.58 -49.45
N TYR A 16 -14.10 -9.57 -49.77
CA TYR A 16 -14.81 -8.76 -48.79
C TYR A 16 -15.82 -9.58 -47.99
N PHE A 17 -16.53 -10.50 -48.64
CA PHE A 17 -17.47 -11.41 -47.98
C PHE A 17 -16.76 -12.36 -47.00
N PHE A 18 -15.62 -12.95 -47.37
CA PHE A 18 -14.84 -13.78 -46.44
C PHE A 18 -14.24 -12.97 -45.29
N PHE A 19 -13.80 -11.74 -45.53
CA PHE A 19 -13.30 -10.85 -44.48
C PHE A 19 -14.43 -10.42 -43.52
N LEU A 20 -15.62 -10.13 -44.04
CA LEU A 20 -16.79 -9.83 -43.21
C LEU A 20 -17.25 -11.06 -42.42
N VAL A 21 -17.25 -12.26 -43.01
CA VAL A 21 -17.57 -13.51 -42.30
C VAL A 21 -16.54 -13.81 -41.22
N PHE A 22 -15.25 -13.55 -41.47
CA PHE A 22 -14.19 -13.71 -40.48
C PHE A 22 -14.30 -12.70 -39.32
N LEU A 23 -14.61 -11.44 -39.62
CA LEU A 23 -14.93 -10.42 -38.61
C LEU A 23 -16.18 -10.78 -37.83
N VAL A 24 -17.24 -11.24 -38.50
CA VAL A 24 -18.49 -11.68 -37.87
C VAL A 24 -18.25 -12.90 -36.97
N LEU A 25 -17.46 -13.89 -37.40
CA LEU A 25 -17.04 -15.03 -36.58
C LEU A 25 -16.21 -14.62 -35.36
N HIS A 26 -15.35 -13.60 -35.47
CA HIS A 26 -14.63 -13.06 -34.32
C HIS A 26 -15.50 -12.21 -33.39
N THR A 27 -16.53 -11.53 -33.90
CA THR A 27 -17.51 -10.79 -33.07
C THR A 27 -18.60 -11.69 -32.46
N LEU A 28 -18.84 -12.88 -33.03
CA LEU A 28 -19.78 -13.89 -32.53
C LEU A 28 -19.11 -14.97 -31.68
N ALA A 29 -17.78 -15.02 -31.63
CA ALA A 29 -17.07 -15.79 -30.62
C ALA A 29 -17.30 -15.10 -29.27
N SER A 30 -18.38 -15.49 -28.58
CA SER A 30 -18.52 -15.21 -27.15
C SER A 30 -17.20 -15.54 -26.46
N PRO A 31 -16.71 -14.70 -25.53
CA PRO A 31 -15.57 -15.07 -24.72
C PRO A 31 -15.86 -16.48 -24.18
N ILE A 32 -14.95 -17.43 -24.38
CA ILE A 32 -15.10 -18.76 -23.79
C ILE A 32 -15.11 -18.52 -22.28
N HIS A 33 -16.31 -18.46 -21.71
CA HIS A 33 -16.49 -18.21 -20.30
C HIS A 33 -16.03 -19.48 -19.60
N HIS A 34 -14.82 -19.43 -19.05
CA HIS A 34 -14.31 -20.54 -18.27
C HIS A 34 -15.01 -20.50 -16.93
N TYR A 35 -15.77 -21.56 -16.66
CA TYR A 35 -16.41 -21.78 -15.36
C TYR A 35 -15.36 -21.89 -14.26
N CYS A 36 -15.77 -21.51 -13.06
CA CYS A 36 -14.96 -21.65 -11.86
C CYS A 36 -14.48 -23.10 -11.68
N CYS A 37 -13.19 -23.29 -11.38
CA CYS A 37 -12.67 -24.59 -11.02
C CYS A 37 -13.41 -25.17 -9.80
N HIS A 38 -13.88 -26.42 -9.88
CA HIS A 38 -14.64 -27.07 -8.82
C HIS A 38 -13.93 -27.04 -7.46
N ASP A 39 -12.62 -27.28 -7.44
CA ASP A 39 -11.82 -27.27 -6.21
C ASP A 39 -11.70 -25.86 -5.59
N HIS A 40 -11.68 -24.81 -6.42
CA HIS A 40 -11.64 -23.43 -5.94
C HIS A 40 -12.98 -23.03 -5.33
N ARG A 41 -14.08 -23.40 -5.99
CA ARG A 41 -15.43 -23.21 -5.45
C ARG A 41 -15.60 -23.92 -4.11
N ALA A 42 -15.16 -25.19 -4.03
CA ALA A 42 -15.21 -25.96 -2.80
C ALA A 42 -14.39 -25.32 -1.69
N ALA A 43 -13.17 -24.85 -2.00
CA ALA A 43 -12.31 -24.16 -1.04
C ALA A 43 -12.95 -22.84 -0.53
N LEU A 44 -13.56 -22.04 -1.39
CA LEU A 44 -14.26 -20.82 -0.96
C LEU A 44 -15.47 -21.12 -0.07
N LEU A 45 -16.25 -22.16 -0.38
CA LEU A 45 -17.36 -22.57 0.49
C LEU A 45 -16.84 -23.09 1.82
N GLU A 46 -15.82 -23.95 1.83
CA GLU A 46 -15.18 -24.41 3.05
C GLU A 46 -14.69 -23.23 3.90
N PHE A 47 -14.06 -22.23 3.27
CA PHE A 47 -13.61 -21.01 3.93
C PHE A 47 -14.76 -20.25 4.57
N LYS A 48 -15.87 -20.05 3.85
CA LYS A 48 -17.10 -19.44 4.40
C LYS A 48 -17.60 -20.19 5.65
N HIS A 49 -17.56 -21.52 5.65
CA HIS A 49 -18.01 -22.32 6.80
C HIS A 49 -17.08 -22.22 8.02
N GLU A 50 -15.83 -21.77 7.86
CA GLU A 50 -14.90 -21.59 8.99
C GLU A 50 -15.36 -20.50 9.98
N PHE A 51 -16.21 -19.56 9.54
CA PHE A 51 -16.59 -18.36 10.29
C PHE A 51 -18.02 -18.37 10.85
N ARG A 52 -18.82 -19.43 10.63
CA ARG A 52 -20.22 -19.55 11.12
C ARG A 52 -21.04 -18.26 10.94
N VAL A 53 -20.90 -17.59 9.79
CA VAL A 53 -21.56 -16.30 9.55
C VAL A 53 -23.07 -16.52 9.41
N ASN A 54 -23.86 -15.92 10.30
CA ASN A 54 -25.32 -15.94 10.20
C ASN A 54 -25.76 -15.21 8.91
N GLU A 55 -26.78 -15.73 8.21
CA GLU A 55 -27.27 -15.13 6.96
C GLU A 55 -27.66 -13.65 7.13
N SER A 56 -28.20 -13.28 8.29
CA SER A 56 -28.57 -11.90 8.64
C SER A 56 -27.39 -10.91 8.65
N ASN A 57 -26.17 -11.40 8.86
CA ASN A 57 -24.95 -10.58 8.99
C ASN A 57 -23.94 -10.89 7.88
N SER A 58 -24.34 -11.66 6.86
CA SER A 58 -23.47 -12.20 5.83
C SER A 58 -23.08 -11.18 4.73
N GLY A 59 -23.74 -10.01 4.73
CA GLY A 59 -23.55 -8.97 3.73
C GLY A 59 -23.85 -9.44 2.30
N PRO A 60 -23.65 -8.57 1.29
CA PRO A 60 -23.84 -8.94 -0.12
C PRO A 60 -22.84 -10.03 -0.57
N TYR A 61 -21.63 -10.04 0.03
CA TYR A 61 -20.58 -10.99 -0.31
C TYR A 61 -21.00 -12.44 -0.05
N LEU A 62 -21.14 -12.82 1.23
CA LEU A 62 -21.30 -14.24 1.56
C LEU A 62 -22.70 -14.76 1.20
N SER A 63 -23.71 -13.89 1.06
CA SER A 63 -25.03 -14.29 0.57
C SER A 63 -25.02 -14.74 -0.90
N SER A 64 -24.13 -14.18 -1.73
CA SER A 64 -23.99 -14.61 -3.13
C SER A 64 -23.30 -15.98 -3.27
N TRP A 65 -22.55 -16.41 -2.24
CA TRP A 65 -21.75 -17.64 -2.26
C TRP A 65 -22.65 -18.86 -2.03
N ASN A 66 -23.16 -19.43 -3.12
CA ASN A 66 -24.08 -20.55 -3.10
C ASN A 66 -23.76 -21.61 -4.16
N ASN A 67 -24.31 -22.80 -3.97
CA ASN A 67 -23.99 -23.95 -4.81
C ASN A 67 -24.59 -23.91 -6.22
N ASN A 68 -25.52 -22.99 -6.49
CA ASN A 68 -26.33 -22.97 -7.69
C ASN A 68 -25.77 -22.01 -8.76
N ARG A 69 -24.70 -21.28 -8.44
CA ARG A 69 -24.06 -20.32 -9.33
C ARG A 69 -22.57 -20.59 -9.45
N ASP A 70 -22.01 -20.17 -10.57
CA ASP A 70 -20.58 -20.18 -10.79
C ASP A 70 -19.86 -19.30 -9.77
N CYS A 71 -18.73 -19.74 -9.22
CA CYS A 71 -18.05 -18.97 -8.17
C CYS A 71 -17.45 -17.65 -8.70
N CYS A 72 -17.19 -17.56 -10.00
CA CYS A 72 -16.65 -16.36 -10.63
C CYS A 72 -17.67 -15.22 -10.76
N VAL A 73 -18.96 -15.48 -10.46
CA VAL A 73 -20.00 -14.44 -10.34
C VAL A 73 -20.36 -14.14 -8.89
N TRP A 74 -19.64 -14.72 -7.93
CA TRP A 74 -19.85 -14.39 -6.52
C TRP A 74 -19.28 -13.00 -6.22
N GLU A 75 -20.03 -12.22 -5.44
CA GLU A 75 -19.58 -10.95 -4.92
C GLU A 75 -18.27 -11.14 -4.15
N GLY A 76 -17.29 -10.29 -4.47
CA GLY A 76 -15.94 -10.35 -3.91
C GLY A 76 -15.02 -11.43 -4.51
N VAL A 77 -15.48 -12.27 -5.44
CA VAL A 77 -14.64 -13.27 -6.11
C VAL A 77 -14.34 -12.84 -7.53
N THR A 78 -13.07 -12.86 -7.93
CA THR A 78 -12.69 -12.65 -9.34
C THR A 78 -11.86 -13.81 -9.84
N CYS A 79 -12.21 -14.29 -11.03
CA CYS A 79 -11.48 -15.35 -11.72
C CYS A 79 -10.69 -14.83 -12.92
N ASP A 80 -9.62 -15.52 -13.24
CA ASP A 80 -8.89 -15.34 -14.48
C ASP A 80 -9.78 -15.74 -15.68
N ALA A 81 -9.98 -14.81 -16.62
CA ALA A 81 -10.90 -15.00 -17.74
C ALA A 81 -10.53 -16.17 -18.67
N LYS A 82 -9.26 -16.59 -18.69
CA LYS A 82 -8.77 -17.66 -19.57
C LYS A 82 -8.82 -19.03 -18.91
N SER A 83 -8.64 -19.10 -17.60
CA SER A 83 -8.49 -20.38 -16.87
C SER A 83 -9.63 -20.68 -15.91
N GLY A 84 -10.50 -19.72 -15.57
CA GLY A 84 -11.55 -19.89 -14.56
C GLY A 84 -11.02 -20.03 -13.13
N LYS A 85 -9.72 -19.82 -12.92
CA LYS A 85 -9.08 -19.91 -11.61
C LYS A 85 -9.35 -18.63 -10.82
N VAL A 86 -9.74 -18.77 -9.56
CA VAL A 86 -9.87 -17.64 -8.62
C VAL A 86 -8.51 -16.96 -8.43
N ILE A 87 -8.45 -15.66 -8.72
CA ILE A 87 -7.25 -14.82 -8.61
C ILE A 87 -7.43 -13.64 -7.64
N SER A 88 -8.67 -13.29 -7.28
CA SER A 88 -8.96 -12.26 -6.29
C SER A 88 -10.03 -12.74 -5.33
N LEU A 89 -9.79 -12.50 -4.04
CA LEU A 89 -10.81 -12.55 -3.00
C LEU A 89 -10.85 -11.19 -2.29
N TYR A 90 -12.00 -10.55 -2.31
CA TYR A 90 -12.27 -9.26 -1.69
C TYR A 90 -13.42 -9.37 -0.71
N LEU A 91 -13.12 -9.19 0.57
CA LEU A 91 -14.08 -9.10 1.66
C LEU A 91 -13.75 -7.83 2.45
N ASN A 92 -14.75 -6.97 2.62
CA ASN A 92 -14.64 -5.72 3.35
C ASN A 92 -15.85 -5.57 4.27
N ASP A 93 -15.62 -5.22 5.53
CA ASP A 93 -16.65 -4.96 6.54
C ASP A 93 -17.61 -6.15 6.74
N ILE A 94 -17.05 -7.36 6.80
CA ILE A 94 -17.80 -8.59 7.08
C ILE A 94 -17.39 -9.11 8.46
N PRO A 95 -18.31 -9.23 9.43
CA PRO A 95 -17.99 -9.68 10.78
C PRO A 95 -17.72 -11.19 10.83
N LEU A 96 -16.55 -11.61 10.33
CA LEU A 96 -16.10 -13.00 10.35
C LEU A 96 -15.83 -13.47 11.79
N ASN A 97 -15.43 -12.55 12.69
CA ASN A 97 -15.35 -12.74 14.15
C ASN A 97 -14.68 -14.06 14.56
N ASN A 98 -13.61 -14.46 13.87
CA ASN A 98 -12.86 -15.67 14.15
C ASN A 98 -11.39 -15.50 13.73
N SER A 99 -10.54 -16.47 14.08
CA SER A 99 -9.15 -16.50 13.60
C SER A 99 -8.99 -17.22 12.27
N LEU A 100 -7.97 -16.82 11.50
CA LEU A 100 -7.52 -17.58 10.33
C LEU A 100 -6.85 -18.87 10.81
N LYS A 101 -7.47 -20.01 10.53
CA LYS A 101 -6.95 -21.32 10.95
C LYS A 101 -5.71 -21.69 10.14
N PRO A 102 -4.67 -22.32 10.72
CA PRO A 102 -3.49 -22.75 9.98
C PRO A 102 -3.77 -23.70 8.79
N ASN A 103 -4.83 -24.49 8.88
CA ASN A 103 -5.29 -25.39 7.82
C ASN A 103 -6.47 -24.83 7.01
N SER A 104 -6.68 -23.51 7.05
CA SER A 104 -7.77 -22.86 6.32
C SER A 104 -7.72 -23.23 4.84
N SER A 105 -8.90 -23.49 4.30
CA SER A 105 -9.12 -23.80 2.88
C SER A 105 -8.76 -22.64 1.96
N LEU A 106 -8.71 -21.41 2.46
CA LEU A 106 -8.19 -20.24 1.76
C LEU A 106 -6.80 -20.49 1.17
N PHE A 107 -5.93 -21.18 1.90
CA PHE A 107 -4.54 -21.42 1.50
C PHE A 107 -4.40 -22.47 0.38
N LYS A 108 -5.51 -23.12 -0.02
CA LYS A 108 -5.57 -24.00 -1.20
C LYS A 108 -5.68 -23.19 -2.51
N LEU A 109 -6.10 -21.93 -2.44
CA LEU A 109 -6.27 -21.05 -3.60
C LEU A 109 -4.92 -20.44 -4.05
N GLN A 110 -3.96 -21.28 -4.41
CA GLN A 110 -2.56 -20.90 -4.69
C GLN A 110 -2.38 -19.98 -5.92
N HIS A 111 -3.45 -19.73 -6.68
CA HIS A 111 -3.48 -18.79 -7.81
C HIS A 111 -3.92 -17.38 -7.42
N LEU A 112 -4.29 -17.14 -6.16
CA LEU A 112 -4.63 -15.82 -5.65
C LEU A 112 -3.47 -14.84 -5.88
N ARG A 113 -3.80 -13.72 -6.52
CA ARG A 113 -2.97 -12.54 -6.69
C ARG A 113 -3.37 -11.43 -5.74
N ASN A 114 -4.67 -11.35 -5.44
CA ASN A 114 -5.23 -10.32 -4.56
C ASN A 114 -5.98 -11.00 -3.41
N LEU A 115 -5.60 -10.69 -2.19
CA LEU A 115 -6.33 -11.08 -0.99
C LEU A 115 -6.62 -9.83 -0.15
N THR A 116 -7.90 -9.52 -0.01
CA THR A 116 -8.39 -8.36 0.74
C THR A 116 -9.38 -8.85 1.79
N LEU A 117 -9.01 -8.69 3.06
CA LEU A 117 -9.83 -9.03 4.23
C LEU A 117 -9.84 -7.81 5.16
N ILE A 118 -10.50 -6.73 4.76
CA ILE A 118 -10.49 -5.43 5.47
C ILE A 118 -11.65 -5.37 6.46
N ALA A 119 -11.42 -4.84 7.66
CA ALA A 119 -12.50 -4.62 8.63
C ALA A 119 -13.33 -5.89 8.91
N CYS A 120 -12.69 -7.07 8.88
CA CYS A 120 -13.38 -8.35 8.98
C CYS A 120 -13.48 -8.90 10.42
N TYR A 121 -13.04 -8.12 11.42
CA TYR A 121 -12.96 -8.52 12.82
C TYR A 121 -12.18 -9.84 13.03
N LEU A 122 -11.21 -10.11 12.16
CA LEU A 122 -10.34 -11.29 12.28
C LEU A 122 -9.37 -11.09 13.44
N TYR A 123 -9.15 -12.12 14.25
CA TYR A 123 -8.25 -12.04 15.41
C TYR A 123 -7.27 -13.20 15.48
N GLY A 124 -6.32 -13.13 16.41
CA GLY A 124 -5.28 -14.14 16.56
C GLY A 124 -4.08 -13.86 15.66
N GLU A 125 -3.21 -14.84 15.48
CA GLU A 125 -2.00 -14.67 14.65
C GLU A 125 -2.31 -14.98 13.18
N ILE A 126 -1.54 -14.37 12.27
CA ILE A 126 -1.54 -14.80 10.87
C ILE A 126 -0.83 -16.17 10.81
N PRO A 127 -1.48 -17.25 10.35
CA PRO A 127 -0.83 -18.54 10.25
C PRO A 127 0.25 -18.55 9.16
N SER A 128 1.34 -19.27 9.40
CA SER A 128 2.46 -19.37 8.44
C SER A 128 2.04 -19.93 7.07
N SER A 129 0.98 -20.76 7.01
CA SER A 129 0.38 -21.30 5.79
C SER A 129 -0.08 -20.23 4.79
N ILE A 130 -0.27 -18.97 5.19
CA ILE A 130 -0.54 -17.87 4.25
C ILE A 130 0.57 -17.77 3.19
N GLY A 131 1.80 -18.14 3.53
CA GLY A 131 2.95 -18.18 2.62
C GLY A 131 2.83 -19.22 1.50
N ASN A 132 1.79 -20.05 1.48
CA ASN A 132 1.46 -20.92 0.33
C ASN A 132 0.89 -20.13 -0.85
N LEU A 133 0.38 -18.92 -0.62
CA LEU A 133 -0.19 -18.04 -1.65
C LEU A 133 0.93 -17.29 -2.40
N THR A 134 1.84 -18.04 -3.01
CA THR A 134 3.07 -17.51 -3.65
C THR A 134 2.83 -16.58 -4.85
N GLN A 135 1.60 -16.52 -5.36
CA GLN A 135 1.22 -15.66 -6.47
C GLN A 135 0.69 -14.29 -6.02
N LEU A 136 0.62 -14.01 -4.72
CA LEU A 136 0.12 -12.74 -4.20
C LEU A 136 0.95 -11.55 -4.70
N GLU A 137 0.23 -10.58 -5.23
CA GLU A 137 0.68 -9.26 -5.66
C GLU A 137 0.15 -8.18 -4.70
N PHE A 138 -1.04 -8.36 -4.14
CA PHE A 138 -1.67 -7.42 -3.21
C PHE A 138 -2.27 -8.15 -2.01
N LEU A 139 -1.83 -7.77 -0.80
CA LEU A 139 -2.33 -8.32 0.46
C LEU A 139 -2.78 -7.17 1.37
N TYR A 140 -4.08 -7.13 1.64
CA TYR A 140 -4.72 -6.18 2.56
C TYR A 140 -5.36 -6.95 3.71
N LEU A 141 -4.82 -6.79 4.91
CA LEU A 141 -5.34 -7.36 6.16
C LEU A 141 -5.61 -6.26 7.20
N ASP A 142 -5.70 -5.01 6.75
CA ASP A 142 -5.85 -3.85 7.61
C ASP A 142 -7.20 -3.79 8.33
N SER A 143 -7.23 -3.02 9.41
CA SER A 143 -8.42 -2.78 10.22
C SER A 143 -9.01 -4.06 10.83
N ASN A 144 -8.15 -4.98 11.30
CA ASN A 144 -8.55 -6.20 12.00
C ASN A 144 -8.02 -6.22 13.44
N ASN A 145 -8.11 -7.37 14.10
CA ASN A 145 -7.58 -7.62 15.45
C ASN A 145 -6.46 -8.68 15.42
N PHE A 146 -5.70 -8.76 14.31
CA PHE A 146 -4.55 -9.66 14.24
C PHE A 146 -3.48 -9.25 15.26
N LYS A 147 -2.86 -10.24 15.88
CA LYS A 147 -1.83 -10.07 16.91
C LYS A 147 -0.62 -10.97 16.66
N GLY A 148 0.38 -10.87 17.51
CA GLY A 148 1.61 -11.66 17.41
C GLY A 148 2.58 -11.06 16.39
N TYR A 149 3.38 -11.90 15.75
CA TYR A 149 4.44 -11.50 14.82
C TYR A 149 3.99 -11.62 13.36
N ILE A 150 4.61 -10.84 12.47
CA ILE A 150 4.52 -11.09 11.02
C ILE A 150 5.29 -12.39 10.72
N PRO A 151 4.65 -13.42 10.14
CA PRO A 151 5.28 -14.72 9.91
C PRO A 151 6.48 -14.65 8.94
N ALA A 152 7.51 -15.46 9.20
CA ALA A 152 8.67 -15.57 8.31
C ALA A 152 8.30 -16.05 6.89
N SER A 153 7.17 -16.73 6.73
CA SER A 153 6.66 -17.19 5.43
C SER A 153 6.25 -16.05 4.48
N PHE A 154 6.20 -14.80 4.95
CA PHE A 154 6.03 -13.62 4.08
C PHE A 154 7.18 -13.47 3.08
N ALA A 155 8.35 -14.06 3.36
CA ALA A 155 9.45 -14.15 2.40
C ALA A 155 9.07 -14.89 1.10
N ASN A 156 8.01 -15.71 1.13
CA ASN A 156 7.56 -16.48 -0.04
C ASN A 156 6.80 -15.63 -1.06
N PHE A 157 6.33 -14.43 -0.69
CA PHE A 157 5.54 -13.57 -1.58
C PHE A 157 6.44 -12.77 -2.54
N THR A 158 7.22 -13.46 -3.36
CA THR A 158 8.22 -12.86 -4.27
C THR A 158 7.62 -11.93 -5.34
N LYS A 159 6.30 -11.94 -5.51
CA LYS A 159 5.55 -11.05 -6.41
C LYS A 159 4.81 -9.91 -5.69
N LEU A 160 4.89 -9.86 -4.37
CA LEU A 160 4.11 -8.91 -3.58
C LEU A 160 4.54 -7.48 -3.89
N SER A 161 3.59 -6.69 -4.35
CA SER A 161 3.72 -5.28 -4.67
C SER A 161 3.18 -4.40 -3.55
N LEU A 162 2.09 -4.81 -2.92
CA LEU A 162 1.49 -4.06 -1.82
C LEU A 162 1.22 -4.96 -0.63
N LEU A 163 1.64 -4.49 0.54
CA LEU A 163 1.32 -5.07 1.83
C LEU A 163 0.72 -4.00 2.75
N ASP A 164 -0.52 -4.20 3.16
CA ASP A 164 -1.19 -3.39 4.19
C ASP A 164 -1.60 -4.28 5.37
N LEU A 165 -0.98 -4.03 6.51
CA LEU A 165 -1.25 -4.66 7.80
C LEU A 165 -1.66 -3.62 8.85
N SER A 166 -2.02 -2.40 8.42
CA SER A 166 -2.28 -1.29 9.31
C SER A 166 -3.48 -1.53 10.23
N ASN A 167 -3.58 -0.79 11.32
CA ASN A 167 -4.73 -0.85 12.24
C ASN A 167 -5.02 -2.27 12.75
N ASN A 168 -3.99 -2.88 13.36
CA ASN A 168 -4.04 -4.21 13.96
C ASN A 168 -3.34 -4.19 15.34
N GLN A 169 -3.02 -5.34 15.89
CA GLN A 169 -2.32 -5.52 17.17
C GLN A 169 -0.99 -6.27 16.98
N PHE A 170 -0.34 -6.14 15.82
CA PHE A 170 0.96 -6.78 15.58
C PHE A 170 2.03 -6.24 16.54
N THR A 171 2.87 -7.14 17.02
CA THR A 171 3.93 -6.88 18.01
C THR A 171 5.27 -7.38 17.50
N GLY A 172 6.32 -7.17 18.29
CA GLY A 172 7.64 -7.74 18.00
C GLY A 172 8.53 -6.83 17.16
N GLU A 173 9.48 -7.45 16.46
CA GLU A 173 10.50 -6.75 15.67
C GLU A 173 10.02 -6.39 14.26
N PHE A 174 10.68 -5.40 13.64
CA PHE A 174 10.50 -5.13 12.21
C PHE A 174 10.82 -6.41 11.41
N PRO A 175 9.93 -6.88 10.52
CA PRO A 175 10.10 -8.15 9.82
C PRO A 175 11.22 -8.05 8.76
N LEU A 176 12.45 -8.36 9.14
CA LEU A 176 13.62 -8.34 8.24
C LEU A 176 13.43 -9.23 7.00
N VAL A 177 12.54 -10.23 7.07
CA VAL A 177 12.14 -11.06 5.92
C VAL A 177 11.54 -10.24 4.77
N LEU A 178 10.90 -9.11 5.04
CA LEU A 178 10.35 -8.23 3.99
C LEU A 178 11.46 -7.60 3.15
N LEU A 179 12.67 -7.43 3.69
CA LEU A 179 13.83 -6.93 2.92
C LEU A 179 14.24 -7.86 1.78
N ASN A 180 13.70 -9.09 1.72
CA ASN A 180 13.91 -9.98 0.58
C ASN A 180 13.00 -9.64 -0.61
N LEU A 181 11.92 -8.88 -0.40
CA LEU A 181 10.99 -8.40 -1.43
C LEU A 181 11.54 -7.17 -2.18
N THR A 182 12.85 -7.17 -2.41
CA THR A 182 13.67 -6.02 -2.81
C THR A 182 13.14 -5.26 -4.01
N THR A 183 12.68 -5.97 -5.05
CA THR A 183 12.25 -5.37 -6.33
C THR A 183 10.75 -5.44 -6.54
N SER A 184 10.02 -6.21 -5.75
CA SER A 184 8.58 -6.39 -5.91
C SER A 184 7.79 -5.36 -5.11
N LEU A 185 8.20 -5.08 -3.86
CA LEU A 185 7.40 -4.30 -2.93
C LEU A 185 7.46 -2.80 -3.26
N PHE A 186 6.28 -2.24 -3.55
CA PHE A 186 6.04 -0.86 -3.92
C PHE A 186 5.41 -0.07 -2.75
N SER A 187 4.54 -0.71 -1.98
CA SER A 187 3.84 -0.09 -0.85
C SER A 187 3.87 -0.99 0.37
N LEU A 188 4.32 -0.43 1.50
CA LEU A 188 4.35 -1.09 2.79
C LEU A 188 3.67 -0.22 3.84
N ASP A 189 2.53 -0.68 4.35
CA ASP A 189 1.85 -0.08 5.50
C ASP A 189 1.78 -1.07 6.66
N ILE A 190 2.43 -0.74 7.76
CA ILE A 190 2.33 -1.47 9.04
C ILE A 190 1.98 -0.51 10.19
N SER A 191 1.37 0.63 9.85
CA SER A 191 1.02 1.68 10.81
C SER A 191 -0.06 1.24 11.80
N SER A 192 -0.22 1.99 12.89
CA SER A 192 -1.27 1.78 13.90
C SER A 192 -1.28 0.34 14.41
N ASN A 193 -0.14 -0.09 14.94
CA ASN A 193 0.11 -1.41 15.51
C ASN A 193 0.86 -1.28 16.84
N LEU A 194 1.37 -2.38 17.39
CA LEU A 194 2.08 -2.44 18.66
C LEU A 194 3.56 -2.83 18.48
N PHE A 195 4.16 -2.50 17.32
CA PHE A 195 5.57 -2.80 17.07
C PHE A 195 6.48 -2.03 18.03
N LYS A 196 7.44 -2.73 18.65
CA LYS A 196 8.44 -2.12 19.53
C LYS A 196 9.83 -2.56 19.08
N SER A 197 10.36 -1.86 18.08
CA SER A 197 11.58 -2.28 17.40
C SER A 197 12.39 -1.11 16.85
N LYS A 198 13.60 -1.39 16.39
CA LYS A 198 14.33 -0.48 15.50
C LYS A 198 13.98 -0.83 14.06
N LEU A 199 13.99 0.17 13.19
CA LEU A 199 14.03 -0.10 11.75
C LEU A 199 15.39 -0.71 11.37
N SER A 200 15.40 -1.51 10.30
CA SER A 200 16.64 -2.06 9.75
C SER A 200 17.60 -0.92 9.36
N PRO A 201 18.91 -1.04 9.61
CA PRO A 201 19.88 -0.05 9.13
C PRO A 201 20.00 -0.04 7.60
N ASP A 202 19.54 -1.08 6.90
CA ASP A 202 19.63 -1.22 5.43
C ASP A 202 18.24 -1.26 4.77
N MET A 203 17.45 -0.21 4.95
CA MET A 203 16.16 -0.05 4.26
C MET A 203 16.32 0.13 2.75
N SER A 204 17.51 0.53 2.29
CA SER A 204 17.83 0.78 0.88
C SER A 204 17.66 -0.45 -0.03
N ARG A 205 17.54 -1.64 0.56
CA ARG A 205 17.23 -2.90 -0.13
C ARG A 205 15.88 -2.89 -0.84
N PHE A 206 14.93 -2.08 -0.39
CA PHE A 206 13.64 -1.90 -1.05
C PHE A 206 13.78 -0.99 -2.28
N ARG A 207 14.28 -1.54 -3.39
CA ARG A 207 14.63 -0.80 -4.61
C ARG A 207 13.42 -0.21 -5.34
N SER A 208 12.22 -0.76 -5.14
CA SER A 208 10.99 -0.33 -5.81
C SER A 208 9.99 0.39 -4.90
N LEU A 209 10.33 0.61 -3.62
CA LEU A 209 9.38 1.12 -2.64
C LEU A 209 9.09 2.61 -2.83
N GLU A 210 7.82 2.94 -2.98
CA GLU A 210 7.31 4.29 -3.15
C GLU A 210 6.61 4.82 -1.89
N TYR A 211 5.87 3.94 -1.21
CA TYR A 211 5.12 4.28 0.00
C TYR A 211 5.58 3.45 1.19
N PHE A 212 5.99 4.14 2.26
CA PHE A 212 6.42 3.51 3.51
C PHE A 212 5.72 4.16 4.70
N ASN A 213 4.90 3.40 5.40
CA ASN A 213 4.19 3.87 6.60
C ASN A 213 4.37 2.91 7.76
N VAL A 214 4.96 3.44 8.85
CA VAL A 214 5.13 2.76 10.14
C VAL A 214 4.57 3.59 11.29
N GLY A 215 3.77 4.61 10.98
CA GLY A 215 3.27 5.55 11.97
C GLY A 215 2.39 4.89 13.04
N GLY A 216 2.21 5.54 14.19
CA GLY A 216 1.36 5.02 15.27
C GLY A 216 1.83 3.69 15.84
N ASN A 217 3.12 3.59 16.17
CA ASN A 217 3.75 2.39 16.73
C ASN A 217 4.68 2.79 17.90
N SER A 218 5.56 1.88 18.33
CA SER A 218 6.63 2.16 19.31
C SER A 218 8.02 1.91 18.70
N PHE A 219 8.22 2.22 17.42
CA PHE A 219 9.54 2.15 16.79
C PHE A 219 10.49 3.15 17.45
N PHE A 220 11.75 2.75 17.65
CA PHE A 220 12.75 3.58 18.33
C PHE A 220 14.11 3.49 17.63
N GLY A 221 15.04 4.35 18.06
CA GLY A 221 16.37 4.45 17.46
C GLY A 221 16.55 5.72 16.66
N PRO A 222 17.66 5.85 15.91
CA PRO A 222 17.94 7.04 15.13
C PRO A 222 17.00 7.17 13.93
N PHE A 223 16.98 8.36 13.33
CA PHE A 223 16.36 8.61 12.04
C PHE A 223 16.83 7.58 10.97
N PRO A 224 15.92 6.95 10.19
CA PRO A 224 16.26 5.86 9.28
C PRO A 224 16.85 6.38 7.96
N THR A 225 18.09 6.86 8.00
CA THR A 225 18.74 7.53 6.87
C THR A 225 18.78 6.68 5.58
N SER A 226 18.95 5.36 5.69
CA SER A 226 19.02 4.46 4.52
C SER A 226 17.70 4.34 3.75
N LEU A 227 16.57 4.71 4.36
CA LEU A 227 15.28 4.77 3.68
C LEU A 227 15.29 5.83 2.57
N PHE A 228 15.96 6.97 2.80
CA PHE A 228 16.05 8.08 1.85
C PHE A 228 17.09 7.87 0.75
N MET A 229 17.74 6.70 0.72
CA MET A 229 18.57 6.25 -0.40
C MET A 229 17.74 5.58 -1.50
N ILE A 230 16.47 5.24 -1.23
CA ILE A 230 15.55 4.59 -2.17
C ILE A 230 15.08 5.63 -3.22
N PRO A 231 15.47 5.50 -4.50
CA PRO A 231 15.15 6.51 -5.51
C PRO A 231 13.65 6.75 -5.76
N PRO A 232 12.79 5.71 -5.87
CA PRO A 232 11.39 5.92 -6.23
C PRO A 232 10.53 6.39 -5.06
N LEU A 233 11.05 6.47 -3.83
CA LEU A 233 10.29 6.83 -2.63
C LEU A 233 9.57 8.17 -2.77
N THR A 234 8.24 8.16 -2.61
CA THR A 234 7.37 9.33 -2.75
C THR A 234 6.75 9.76 -1.43
N ARG A 235 6.47 8.81 -0.52
CA ARG A 235 5.86 9.11 0.79
C ARG A 235 6.45 8.29 1.91
N VAL A 236 6.76 8.97 3.00
CA VAL A 236 7.29 8.38 4.24
C VAL A 236 6.51 8.91 5.43
N ASP A 237 5.88 8.00 6.15
CA ASP A 237 5.09 8.28 7.33
C ASP A 237 5.71 7.56 8.56
N LEU A 238 6.39 8.33 9.42
CA LEU A 238 7.02 7.85 10.66
C LEU A 238 6.33 8.37 11.94
N TRP A 239 5.19 9.04 11.78
CA TRP A 239 4.50 9.76 12.85
C TRP A 239 4.20 8.89 14.07
N GLY A 240 4.11 9.48 15.27
CA GLY A 240 3.65 8.76 16.46
C GLY A 240 4.51 7.54 16.80
N ASN A 241 5.80 7.76 16.99
CA ASN A 241 6.80 6.74 17.34
C ASN A 241 7.80 7.30 18.37
N ASN A 242 8.83 6.52 18.71
CA ASN A 242 9.87 6.88 19.67
C ASN A 242 11.24 7.08 18.98
N PHE A 243 11.26 7.53 17.72
CA PHE A 243 12.51 7.84 17.03
C PHE A 243 13.20 9.04 17.67
N LYS A 244 14.54 9.03 17.71
CA LYS A 244 15.32 10.02 18.46
C LYS A 244 16.57 10.48 17.74
N GLY A 245 17.16 11.55 18.25
CA GLY A 245 18.38 12.13 17.70
C GLY A 245 18.09 13.06 16.51
N PRO A 246 19.14 13.53 15.82
CA PRO A 246 18.98 14.46 14.72
C PRO A 246 18.37 13.82 13.48
N VAL A 247 17.54 14.60 12.78
CA VAL A 247 17.12 14.28 11.42
C VAL A 247 18.32 14.46 10.48
N GLU A 248 18.81 13.35 9.92
CA GLU A 248 20.01 13.36 9.07
C GLU A 248 19.78 12.60 7.77
N PHE A 249 19.81 13.35 6.67
CA PHE A 249 19.80 12.78 5.32
C PHE A 249 21.24 12.60 4.81
N LYS A 250 21.72 11.35 4.75
CA LYS A 250 23.04 10.96 4.20
C LYS A 250 22.83 10.20 2.90
N ASN A 251 23.68 10.48 1.90
CA ASN A 251 23.68 9.78 0.62
C ASN A 251 22.30 9.74 -0.08
N ILE A 252 21.58 10.87 -0.04
CA ILE A 252 20.28 11.04 -0.70
C ILE A 252 20.42 10.70 -2.18
N SER A 253 19.44 9.96 -2.71
CA SER A 253 19.37 9.73 -4.16
C SER A 253 19.24 11.06 -4.91
N SER A 254 20.10 11.31 -5.89
CA SER A 254 20.01 12.50 -6.75
C SER A 254 18.73 12.55 -7.60
N SER A 255 18.01 11.43 -7.71
CA SER A 255 16.73 11.29 -8.41
C SER A 255 15.53 11.12 -7.46
N SER A 256 15.66 11.52 -6.18
CA SER A 256 14.59 11.39 -5.20
C SER A 256 13.28 12.04 -5.69
N LYS A 257 12.18 11.30 -5.50
CA LYS A 257 10.81 11.72 -5.84
C LYS A 257 9.97 12.03 -4.60
N LEU A 258 10.61 12.25 -3.44
CA LEU A 258 9.91 12.41 -2.18
C LEU A 258 8.99 13.64 -2.22
N GLN A 259 7.73 13.42 -1.83
CA GLN A 259 6.63 14.38 -1.90
C GLN A 259 6.01 14.67 -0.53
N ILE A 260 5.81 13.62 0.28
CA ILE A 260 5.22 13.70 1.61
C ILE A 260 6.19 13.11 2.63
N LEU A 261 6.45 13.85 3.70
CA LEU A 261 7.25 13.40 4.83
C LEU A 261 6.56 13.78 6.15
N TYR A 262 6.11 12.78 6.89
CA TYR A 262 5.55 12.94 8.23
C TYR A 262 6.48 12.35 9.28
N LEU A 263 7.00 13.20 10.16
CA LEU A 263 7.91 12.86 11.26
C LEU A 263 7.35 13.29 12.62
N ASP A 264 6.10 13.73 12.66
CA ASP A 264 5.45 14.28 13.83
C ASP A 264 5.34 13.28 14.98
N HIS A 265 5.09 13.79 16.20
CA HIS A 265 4.91 12.97 17.40
C HIS A 265 6.05 11.96 17.61
N ASN A 266 7.28 12.46 17.66
CA ASN A 266 8.50 11.67 17.88
C ASN A 266 9.43 12.37 18.90
N ASN A 267 10.62 11.83 19.12
CA ASN A 267 11.64 12.40 19.99
C ASN A 267 12.85 12.94 19.21
N PHE A 268 12.66 13.42 17.98
CA PHE A 268 13.76 13.99 17.19
C PHE A 268 14.30 15.26 17.85
N THR A 269 15.61 15.43 17.82
CA THR A 269 16.34 16.55 18.44
C THR A 269 17.22 17.28 17.44
N GLY A 270 17.86 18.38 17.85
CA GLY A 270 18.77 19.12 16.97
C GLY A 270 18.04 19.98 15.94
N PRO A 271 18.78 20.61 15.01
CA PRO A 271 18.20 21.51 14.03
C PRO A 271 17.57 20.78 12.84
N ILE A 272 16.63 21.45 12.16
CA ILE A 272 16.14 21.02 10.85
C ILE A 272 17.35 21.01 9.89
N PRO A 273 17.68 19.87 9.25
CA PRO A 273 18.86 19.77 8.42
C PRO A 273 18.71 20.57 7.13
N LYS A 274 19.76 21.32 6.74
CA LYS A 274 19.76 22.07 5.47
C LYS A 274 19.52 21.18 4.25
N SER A 275 19.91 19.90 4.32
CA SER A 275 19.74 18.90 3.27
C SER A 275 18.29 18.53 2.97
N ILE A 276 17.31 18.97 3.78
CA ILE A 276 15.88 18.88 3.42
C ILE A 276 15.59 19.54 2.05
N SER A 277 16.39 20.54 1.66
CA SER A 277 16.25 21.19 0.35
C SER A 277 16.63 20.30 -0.85
N ASN A 278 17.12 19.08 -0.60
CA ASN A 278 17.46 18.12 -1.66
C ASN A 278 16.25 17.30 -2.12
N PHE A 279 15.05 17.58 -1.59
CA PHE A 279 13.79 16.95 -2.01
C PHE A 279 12.91 17.97 -2.76
N PRO A 280 13.22 18.29 -4.04
CA PRO A 280 12.58 19.40 -4.75
C PRO A 280 11.07 19.19 -5.01
N TYR A 281 10.57 17.96 -4.91
CA TYR A 281 9.16 17.60 -5.09
C TYR A 281 8.38 17.57 -3.77
N LEU A 282 9.02 17.85 -2.63
CA LEU A 282 8.37 17.84 -1.33
C LEU A 282 7.32 18.95 -1.28
N TYR A 283 6.05 18.55 -1.16
CA TYR A 283 4.92 19.47 -1.02
C TYR A 283 4.30 19.44 0.37
N ARG A 284 4.58 18.39 1.15
CA ARG A 284 4.08 18.27 2.52
C ARG A 284 5.18 17.78 3.47
N LEU A 285 5.41 18.56 4.52
CA LEU A 285 6.38 18.27 5.56
C LEU A 285 5.75 18.52 6.94
N ASP A 286 5.67 17.47 7.75
CA ASP A 286 5.23 17.58 9.14
C ASP A 286 6.37 17.18 10.07
N LEU A 287 6.78 18.13 10.92
CA LEU A 287 7.80 17.98 11.94
C LEU A 287 7.25 18.30 13.33
N SER A 288 5.91 18.41 13.49
CA SER A 288 5.31 18.85 14.73
C SER A 288 5.61 17.88 15.88
N ASP A 289 5.39 18.31 17.13
CA ASP A 289 5.41 17.42 18.29
C ASP A 289 6.73 16.63 18.41
N ASN A 290 7.83 17.38 18.39
CA ASN A 290 9.20 16.88 18.49
C ASN A 290 10.03 17.77 19.43
N ASN A 291 11.34 17.51 19.53
CA ASN A 291 12.27 18.28 20.35
C ASN A 291 13.29 19.05 19.49
N LEU A 292 12.88 19.51 18.30
CA LEU A 292 13.76 20.22 17.38
C LEU A 292 14.11 21.62 17.93
N ILE A 293 15.32 22.07 17.64
CA ILE A 293 15.90 23.33 18.15
C ILE A 293 16.56 24.14 17.04
N GLY A 294 17.00 25.35 17.34
CA GLY A 294 17.80 26.18 16.45
C GLY A 294 16.99 26.88 15.35
N PRO A 295 17.66 27.55 14.40
CA PRO A 295 17.00 28.31 13.35
C PRO A 295 16.28 27.41 12.34
N ILE A 296 15.13 27.88 11.87
CA ILE A 296 14.52 27.35 10.66
C ILE A 296 15.43 27.69 9.46
N PRO A 297 15.97 26.70 8.73
CA PRO A 297 17.00 26.94 7.73
C PRO A 297 16.43 27.62 6.49
N ARG A 298 17.09 28.68 6.02
CA ARG A 298 16.76 29.37 4.76
C ARG A 298 16.73 28.45 3.53
N SER A 299 17.37 27.29 3.58
CA SER A 299 17.33 26.31 2.48
C SER A 299 15.92 25.75 2.24
N LEU A 300 15.00 25.79 3.21
CA LEU A 300 13.58 25.46 3.01
C LEU A 300 12.93 26.31 1.91
N SER A 301 13.37 27.55 1.71
CA SER A 301 12.88 28.41 0.62
C SER A 301 13.15 27.86 -0.79
N LYS A 302 14.00 26.83 -0.94
CA LYS A 302 14.23 26.14 -2.22
C LYS A 302 13.16 25.11 -2.55
N LEU A 303 12.33 24.72 -1.58
CA LEU A 303 11.23 23.77 -1.77
C LEU A 303 10.03 24.52 -2.36
N VAL A 304 10.10 24.80 -3.66
CA VAL A 304 9.11 25.65 -4.35
C VAL A 304 7.71 25.04 -4.43
N ASN A 305 7.60 23.72 -4.26
CA ASN A 305 6.33 22.99 -4.24
C ASN A 305 5.77 22.81 -2.82
N LEU A 306 6.47 23.30 -1.78
CA LEU A 306 6.03 23.13 -0.40
C LEU A 306 4.73 23.91 -0.18
N ASP A 307 3.64 23.18 0.06
CA ASP A 307 2.30 23.73 0.26
C ASP A 307 1.88 23.63 1.74
N SER A 308 2.31 22.58 2.42
CA SER A 308 1.99 22.30 3.83
C SER A 308 3.26 22.06 4.64
N LEU A 309 3.43 22.88 5.67
CA LEU A 309 4.54 22.80 6.63
C LEU A 309 4.01 22.93 8.06
N ASP A 310 4.20 21.91 8.87
CA ASP A 310 3.91 21.99 10.31
C ASP A 310 5.19 21.87 11.13
N LEU A 311 5.45 22.88 11.95
CA LEU A 311 6.60 23.00 12.86
C LEU A 311 6.15 23.20 14.32
N SER A 312 4.85 23.09 14.61
CA SER A 312 4.29 23.32 15.94
C SER A 312 4.83 22.33 16.98
N HIS A 313 4.69 22.67 18.25
CA HIS A 313 5.12 21.87 19.39
C HIS A 313 6.59 21.40 19.28
N ASN A 314 7.49 22.37 19.13
CA ASN A 314 8.94 22.16 19.10
C ASN A 314 9.65 23.21 19.98
N ASN A 315 10.97 23.12 20.09
CA ASN A 315 11.78 24.01 20.94
C ASN A 315 12.50 25.10 20.11
N PHE A 316 11.82 25.66 19.10
CA PHE A 316 12.37 26.74 18.28
C PHE A 316 12.37 28.06 19.05
N ILE A 317 13.55 28.69 19.16
CA ILE A 317 13.74 29.95 19.91
C ILE A 317 13.83 31.15 18.96
N GLU A 318 14.18 30.90 17.70
CA GLU A 318 14.32 31.96 16.71
C GLU A 318 12.98 32.31 16.04
N PRO A 319 12.80 33.58 15.62
CA PRO A 319 11.60 33.99 14.89
C PRO A 319 11.38 33.17 13.63
N ILE A 320 10.12 32.93 13.27
CA ILE A 320 9.76 32.26 12.01
C ILE A 320 10.23 33.13 10.84
N PRO A 321 11.06 32.60 9.92
CA PRO A 321 11.49 33.37 8.75
C PRO A 321 10.31 33.79 7.87
N ILE A 322 10.33 35.04 7.39
CA ILE A 322 9.26 35.61 6.56
C ILE A 322 8.97 34.86 5.26
N PHE A 323 9.87 33.98 4.79
CA PHE A 323 9.59 33.17 3.61
C PHE A 323 8.53 32.08 3.86
N ILE A 324 8.30 31.68 5.12
CA ILE A 324 7.30 30.68 5.51
C ILE A 324 5.88 31.22 5.37
N SER A 325 5.67 32.53 5.51
CA SER A 325 4.32 33.14 5.36
C SER A 325 3.74 33.02 3.94
N LYS A 326 4.53 32.54 2.97
CA LYS A 326 4.10 32.27 1.59
C LYS A 326 3.48 30.89 1.40
N LEU A 327 3.56 30.00 2.39
CA LEU A 327 3.03 28.64 2.31
C LEU A 327 1.51 28.66 2.50
N VAL A 328 0.80 27.78 1.79
CA VAL A 328 -0.67 27.70 1.81
C VAL A 328 -1.18 27.29 3.20
N MET A 329 -0.49 26.35 3.84
CA MET A 329 -0.74 25.93 5.22
C MET A 329 0.58 25.84 5.97
N ALA A 330 0.91 26.87 6.75
CA ALA A 330 2.00 26.85 7.71
C ALA A 330 1.44 26.90 9.14
N CYS A 331 1.79 25.91 9.95
CA CYS A 331 1.49 25.90 11.39
C CYS A 331 2.80 25.95 12.19
N ALA A 332 2.84 26.80 13.20
CA ALA A 332 3.90 26.87 14.20
C ALA A 332 3.30 27.48 15.48
N ASP A 333 3.94 27.27 16.62
CA ASP A 333 3.39 27.66 17.92
C ASP A 333 3.03 29.16 17.99
N VAL A 334 1.95 29.48 18.71
CA VAL A 334 1.37 30.84 18.78
C VAL A 334 2.38 31.88 19.28
N ASP A 335 3.29 31.49 20.17
CA ASP A 335 4.36 32.36 20.69
C ASP A 335 5.43 32.68 19.63
N THR A 336 5.61 31.82 18.63
CA THR A 336 6.49 32.05 17.47
C THR A 336 5.76 32.73 16.31
N PHE A 337 4.45 32.48 16.13
CA PHE A 337 3.62 33.07 15.06
C PHE A 337 3.22 34.53 15.34
N SER A 338 3.07 34.91 16.61
CA SER A 338 2.71 36.28 17.00
C SER A 338 3.77 37.34 16.63
N GLN A 339 5.00 36.93 16.28
CA GLN A 339 6.04 37.81 15.74
C GLN A 339 5.91 38.12 14.24
N LEU A 340 5.10 37.36 13.48
CA LEU A 340 4.85 37.60 12.05
C LEU A 340 3.79 38.70 11.80
N LEU A 341 3.01 39.07 12.82
CA LEU A 341 1.94 40.07 12.73
C LEU A 341 2.33 41.46 13.24
N GLN A 342 3.60 41.68 13.62
CA GLN A 342 4.09 43.01 13.96
C GLN A 342 4.31 43.80 12.65
N PRO A 343 3.61 44.92 12.42
CA PRO A 343 3.81 45.74 11.23
C PRO A 343 5.19 46.40 11.28
N PHE A 344 5.94 46.31 10.19
CA PHE A 344 7.15 47.10 9.95
C PHE A 344 6.83 48.59 9.86
#